data_AF-A0A821JDI3-F1
#
_entry.id   AF-A0A821JDI3-F1
#
_cell.length_a   1.000
_cell.length_b   1.000
_cell.length_c   1.000
_cell.angle_alpha   90.00
_cell.angle_beta   90.00
_cell.angle_gamma   90.00
#
_symmetry.space_group_name_H-M   'P 1'
#
loop_
_entity.id
_entity.type
_entity.pdbx_description
1 polymer ?
#
loop_
_entity_poly.entity_id
_entity_poly.type
_entity_poly.pdbx_seq_one_letter_code
_entity_poly.pdbx_strand_id
1 'polypeptide(L)' 'EFVKRLREVVSSFGINSSFYSGHSLRIGAVSTAAKAGLPIYLIKILGRWSSEAYRRYISVSSSIISNAFLLMSKI' A
#
# COMPACT_ATOMS: atom_id res chain seq x y z
N GLU A 1 11.15 19.56 -4.30
CA GLU A 1 9.80 20.16 -4.29
C GLU A 1 8.72 19.33 -3.59
N PHE A 2 8.20 18.24 -4.17
CA PHE A 2 7.05 17.53 -3.58
C PHE A 2 7.28 16.99 -2.15
N VAL A 3 8.31 16.17 -1.94
CA VAL A 3 8.58 15.55 -0.62
C VAL A 3 8.89 16.61 0.44
N LYS A 4 9.50 17.72 0.05
CA LYS A 4 9.76 18.86 0.94
C LYS A 4 8.44 19.46 1.44
N ARG A 5 7.53 19.80 0.53
CA ARG A 5 6.19 20.32 0.87
C ARG A 5 5.38 19.34 1.71
N LEU A 6 5.44 18.04 1.39
CA LEU A 6 4.81 17.00 2.19
C LEU A 6 5.31 17.03 3.64
N ARG A 7 6.63 17.11 3.84
CA ARG A 7 7.23 17.17 5.18
C ARG A 7 6.85 18.44 5.92
N GLU A 8 6.81 19.59 5.25
CA GLU A 8 6.37 20.87 5.85
C GLU A 8 4.93 20.78 6.36
N VAL A 9 4.01 20.24 5.55
CA VAL A 9 2.60 20.04 5.94
C VAL A 9 2.51 19.06 7.10
N VAL A 10 3.15 17.89 7.02
CA VAL A 10 3.14 16.89 8.09
C VAL A 10 3.69 17.47 9.41
N SER A 11 4.78 18.25 9.34
CA SER A 11 5.35 18.93 10.50
C SER A 11 4.42 19.98 11.09
N SER A 12 3.61 20.69 10.28
CA SER A 12 2.61 21.64 10.80
C SER A 12 1.51 20.99 11.64
N PHE A 13 1.27 19.69 11.47
CA PHE A 13 0.35 18.90 12.30
C PHE A 13 1.02 18.28 13.54
N GLY A 14 2.28 18.63 13.84
CA GLY A 14 3.03 18.06 14.96
C GLY A 14 3.48 16.62 14.75
N ILE A 15 3.38 16.10 13.52
CA ILE A 15 3.82 14.74 13.17
C ILE A 15 5.30 14.77 12.80
N ASN A 16 6.06 13.75 13.24
CA ASN A 16 7.47 13.63 12.88
C ASN A 16 7.63 13.34 11.38
N SER A 17 8.05 14.36 10.63
CA SER A 17 8.19 14.32 9.18
C SER A 17 9.36 13.45 8.69
N SER A 18 10.26 13.01 9.58
CA SER A 18 11.39 12.14 9.23
C SER A 18 10.95 10.77 8.69
N PHE A 19 9.78 10.30 9.13
CA PHE A 19 9.20 9.04 8.66
C PHE A 19 8.54 9.16 7.27
N TYR A 20 8.34 10.39 6.77
CA TYR A 20 7.64 10.65 5.52
C TYR A 20 8.63 11.00 4.41
N SER A 21 8.74 10.08 3.46
CA SER A 21 9.53 10.20 2.23
C SER A 21 8.70 9.78 1.02
N GLY A 22 9.21 10.05 -0.20
CA GLY A 22 8.59 9.53 -1.41
C GLY A 22 8.41 8.00 -1.38
N HIS A 23 9.36 7.28 -0.79
CA HIS A 23 9.26 5.83 -0.61
C HIS A 23 8.12 5.42 0.32
N SER A 24 8.00 6.08 1.48
CA SER A 24 6.89 5.82 2.42
C SER A 24 5.52 6.06 1.78
N LEU A 25 5.39 7.09 0.95
CA LEU A 25 4.16 7.39 0.24
C LEU A 25 3.84 6.33 -0.82
N ARG A 26 4.86 5.84 -1.53
CA ARG A 26 4.72 4.75 -2.50
C ARG A 26 4.29 3.44 -1.83
N ILE A 27 4.81 3.15 -0.63
CA ILE A 27 4.34 2.04 0.20
C ILE A 27 2.87 2.24 0.57
N GLY A 28 2.52 3.43 1.08
CA GLY A 28 1.14 3.76 1.44
C GLY A 28 0.16 3.61 0.27
N ALA A 29 0.58 3.98 -0.95
CA ALA A 29 -0.21 3.79 -2.16
C ALA A 29 -0.46 2.29 -2.46
N VAL A 30 0.57 1.44 -2.33
CA VAL A 30 0.43 -0.02 -2.49
C VAL A 30 -0.56 -0.59 -1.47
N SER A 31 -0.38 -0.24 -0.19
CA SER A 31 -1.26 -0.72 0.88
C SER A 31 -2.71 -0.24 0.72
N THR A 32 -2.91 1.00 0.27
CA THR A 32 -4.25 1.55 0.03
C THR A 32 -4.94 0.87 -1.15
N ALA A 33 -4.23 0.67 -2.27
CA ALA A 33 -4.78 -0.02 -3.43
C ALA A 33 -5.13 -1.49 -3.12
N ALA A 34 -4.28 -2.17 -2.33
CA ALA A 34 -4.57 -3.53 -1.88
C ALA A 34 -5.83 -3.60 -1.01
N LYS A 35 -5.98 -2.66 -0.06
CA LYS A 35 -7.19 -2.56 0.79
C LYS A 35 -8.45 -2.26 -0.02
N ALA A 36 -8.33 -1.51 -1.11
CA ALA A 36 -9.42 -1.25 -2.05
C ALA A 36 -9.75 -2.45 -2.96
N GLY A 37 -9.05 -3.59 -2.79
CA GLY A 37 -9.31 -4.81 -3.56
C GLY A 37 -8.76 -4.78 -4.99
N LEU A 38 -7.84 -3.86 -5.31
CA LEU A 38 -7.25 -3.84 -6.64
C LEU A 38 -6.43 -5.12 -6.87
N PRO A 39 -6.49 -5.70 -8.09
CA PRO A 39 -5.64 -6.82 -8.45
C PRO A 39 -4.14 -6.51 -8.31
N ILE A 40 -3.36 -7.48 -7.85
CA ILE A 40 -1.91 -7.35 -7.61
C ILE A 40 -1.16 -6.85 -8.85
N TYR A 41 -1.51 -7.36 -10.04
CA TYR A 41 -0.88 -6.94 -11.30
C TYR A 41 -1.14 -5.46 -11.60
N LEU A 42 -2.33 -4.94 -11.28
CA LEU A 42 -2.68 -3.54 -11.49
C LEU A 42 -1.90 -2.65 -10.53
N ILE A 43 -1.76 -3.06 -9.26
CA ILE A 43 -0.94 -2.35 -8.27
C ILE A 43 0.53 -2.27 -8.73
N LYS A 44 1.06 -3.34 -9.34
CA LYS A 44 2.42 -3.36 -9.91
C LYS A 44 2.57 -2.32 -11.02
N ILE A 45 1.63 -2.27 -11.95
CA ILE A 45 1.63 -1.33 -13.09
C ILE A 45 1.49 0.11 -12.59
N LEU A 46 0.48 0.39 -11.77
CA LEU A 46 0.24 1.72 -11.19
C LEU A 46 1.44 2.23 -10.40
N GLY A 47 2.04 1.34 -9.62
CA GLY A 47 3.22 1.64 -8.85
C GLY A 47 4.51 1.64 -9.66
N ARG A 48 4.51 1.35 -10.96
CA ARG A 48 5.71 1.25 -11.84
C ARG A 48 6.82 0.40 -11.21
N TRP A 49 6.44 -0.73 -10.61
CA TRP A 49 7.37 -1.63 -9.95
C TRP A 49 8.01 -2.57 -10.97
N SER A 50 9.32 -2.50 -11.12
CA SER A 50 10.08 -3.44 -11.95
C SER A 50 10.18 -4.82 -11.30
N SER A 51 10.26 -4.88 -9.96
CA SER A 51 10.39 -6.11 -9.18
C SER A 51 9.13 -6.42 -8.36
N GLU A 52 9.17 -7.56 -7.67
CA GLU A 52 8.11 -8.04 -6.79
C GLU A 52 8.20 -7.47 -5.36
N ALA A 53 9.11 -6.52 -5.10
CA ALA A 53 9.35 -5.98 -3.76
C ALA A 53 8.11 -5.35 -3.10
N TYR A 54 7.17 -4.85 -3.90
CA TYR A 54 5.91 -4.25 -3.45
C TYR A 54 5.00 -5.24 -2.71
N ARG A 55 5.11 -6.55 -2.99
CA ARG A 55 4.27 -7.58 -2.37
C ARG A 55 4.39 -7.60 -0.85
N ARG A 56 5.56 -7.23 -0.30
CA ARG A 56 5.78 -7.15 1.15
C ARG A 56 4.90 -6.11 1.85
N TYR A 57 4.33 -5.17 1.11
CA TYR A 57 3.46 -4.12 1.64
C TYR A 57 1.96 -4.41 1.44
N ILE A 58 1.65 -5.57 0.85
CA ILE A 58 0.29 -6.09 0.72
C ILE A 58 0.04 -6.99 1.92
N SER A 59 -0.88 -6.56 2.80
CA SER A 59 -1.33 -7.36 3.94
C SER A 59 -2.68 -7.99 3.60
N VAL A 60 -2.76 -9.31 3.72
CA VAL A 60 -4.01 -10.05 3.59
C VAL A 60 -4.44 -10.47 4.99
N SER A 61 -5.62 -10.03 5.44
CA SER A 61 -6.12 -10.41 6.75
C SER A 61 -6.59 -11.87 6.78
N SER A 62 -6.51 -12.51 7.94
CA SER A 62 -7.00 -13.89 8.13
C SER A 62 -8.47 -14.06 7.74
N SER A 63 -9.27 -13.01 7.90
CA SER A 63 -10.68 -13.00 7.47
C SER A 63 -10.84 -13.14 5.95
N ILE A 64 -9.97 -12.50 5.15
CA ILE A 64 -10.00 -12.63 3.69
C ILE A 64 -9.62 -14.06 3.29
N ILE A 65 -8.60 -14.64 3.94
CA ILE A 65 -8.17 -16.02 3.70
C ILE A 65 -9.30 -17.00 4.03
N SER A 66 -9.93 -16.83 5.20
CA SER A 66 -11.05 -17.68 5.64
C SER A 66 -12.23 -17.57 4.68
N ASN A 67 -12.60 -16.36 4.26
CA ASN A 67 -13.68 -16.16 3.30
C ASN A 67 -13.36 -16.78 1.94
N ALA A 68 -12.13 -16.62 1.44
CA ALA A 68 -11.70 -17.24 0.19
C ALA A 68 -11.79 -18.77 0.26
N PHE A 69 -11.37 -19.37 1.37
CA PHE A 69 -11.50 -20.81 1.60
C PHE A 69 -12.95 -21.30 1.54
N LEU A 70 -13.87 -20.59 2.23
CA LEU A 70 -15.30 -20.93 2.24
C LEU A 70 -15.97 -20.79 0.86
N LEU A 71 -15.51 -19.84 0.03
CA LEU A 71 -16.01 -19.70 -1.33
C LEU A 71 -15.51 -20.85 -2.22
N MET A 72 -14.25 -21.26 -2.06
CA MET A 72 -13.67 -22.36 -2.83
C MET A 72 -14.27 -23.72 -2.46
N SER A 73 -14.69 -23.94 -1.22
CA SER A 73 -15.32 -25.21 -0.80
C SER A 73 -16.75 -25.41 -1.30
N LYS A 74 -17.33 -24.40 -1.96
CA LYS A 74 -18.70 -24.42 -2.52
C LYS A 74 -18.72 -24.64 -4.03
N ILE A 75 -17.56 -24.70 -4.66
CA ILE A 75 -17.35 -25.01 -6.09
C ILE A 75 -17.13 -26.51 -6.22
#